data_AF-A0A1G9S194-F1
#
_entry.id   AF-A0A1G9S194-F1
#
_cell.length_a   1.000
_cell.length_b   1.000
_cell.length_c   1.000
_cell.angle_alpha   90.00
_cell.angle_beta   90.00
_cell.angle_gamma   90.00
#
_symmetry.space_group_name_H-M   'P 1'
#
loop_
_entity.id
_entity.type
_entity.pdbx_description
1 polymer ?
#
loop_
_entity_poly.entity_id
_entity_poly.type
_entity_poly.pdbx_seq_one_letter_code
_entity_poly.pdbx_strand_id
1 'polypeptide(L)' 'MYTIFVVSIIIIIVVLLLAVITTSKAYSYKHTVDPIEDNPYRQDEEEDQKK' A
#
# COMPACT_ATOMS: atom_id res chain seq x y z
N MET A 1 -5.10 39.73 -9.39
CA MET A 1 -5.60 38.62 -10.25
C MET A 1 -4.53 37.54 -10.37
N TYR A 2 -3.36 37.82 -10.98
CA TYR A 2 -2.27 36.83 -11.12
C TYR A 2 -1.69 36.30 -9.80
N THR A 3 -1.66 37.11 -8.75
CA THR A 3 -1.23 36.68 -7.41
C THR A 3 -2.09 35.55 -6.85
N ILE A 4 -3.41 35.64 -7.03
CA ILE A 4 -4.37 34.62 -6.60
C ILE A 4 -4.18 33.33 -7.42
N PHE A 5 -3.91 33.48 -8.73
CA PHE A 5 -3.62 32.36 -9.62
C PHE A 5 -2.36 31.59 -9.20
N VAL A 6 -1.28 32.31 -8.89
CA VAL A 6 -0.02 31.71 -8.41
C VAL A 6 -0.20 31.04 -7.05
N VAL A 7 -0.89 31.68 -6.10
CA VAL A 7 -1.17 31.10 -4.78
C VAL A 7 -2.03 29.84 -4.89
N SER A 8 -3.02 29.81 -5.78
CA SER A 8 -3.85 28.63 -6.03
C SER A 8 -3.02 27.44 -6.52
N ILE A 9 -2.11 27.66 -7.48
CA ILE A 9 -1.23 26.60 -7.99
C ILE A 9 -0.31 26.07 -6.87
N ILE A 10 0.24 26.94 -6.04
CA ILE A 10 1.11 26.55 -4.92
C ILE A 10 0.35 25.64 -3.95
N ILE A 11 -0.89 26.00 -3.59
CA ILE A 11 -1.71 25.20 -2.67
C ILE A 11 -1.98 23.81 -3.26
N ILE A 12 -2.30 23.71 -4.55
CA ILE A 12 -2.52 22.42 -5.23
C ILE A 12 -1.27 21.54 -5.15
N ILE A 13 -0.09 22.10 -5.40
CA ILE A 13 1.17 21.35 -5.32
C ILE A 13 1.43 20.86 -3.89
N VAL A 14 1.22 21.72 -2.88
CA VAL A 14 1.40 21.33 -1.48
C VAL A 14 0.45 20.20 -1.09
N VAL A 15 -0.83 20.29 -1.46
CA VAL A 15 -1.83 19.24 -1.19
C VAL A 15 -1.47 17.94 -1.92
N LEU A 16 -1.03 18.00 -3.18
CA LEU A 16 -0.59 16.82 -3.93
C LEU A 16 0.61 16.13 -3.29
N LEU A 17 1.63 16.90 -2.88
CA LEU A 17 2.81 16.33 -2.22
C LEU A 17 2.42 15.65 -0.89
N LEU A 18 1.59 16.31 -0.08
CA LEU A 18 1.09 15.72 1.17
C LEU A 18 0.28 14.44 0.92
N ALA A 19 -0.58 14.43 -0.09
CA ALA A 19 -1.37 13.26 -0.47
C ALA A 19 -0.48 12.08 -0.87
N VAL A 20 0.47 12.30 -1.79
CA VAL A 20 1.39 11.25 -2.25
C VAL A 20 2.21 10.70 -1.10
N ILE A 21 2.81 11.56 -0.26
CA ILE A 21 3.62 11.12 0.88
C ILE A 21 2.78 10.28 1.84
N THR A 22 1.56 10.72 2.16
CA THR A 22 0.67 10.03 3.11
C THR A 22 0.23 8.68 2.54
N THR A 23 -0.19 8.65 1.29
CA THR A 23 -0.63 7.44 0.58
C THR A 23 0.53 6.47 0.40
N SER A 24 1.73 6.92 0.05
CA SER A 24 2.92 6.07 -0.01
C SER A 24 3.24 5.42 1.34
N LYS A 25 3.09 6.13 2.46
CA LYS A 25 3.26 5.52 3.79
C LYS A 25 2.18 4.48 4.10
N ALA A 26 0.94 4.70 3.67
CA ALA A 26 -0.16 3.76 3.85
C ALA A 26 0.02 2.49 3.01
N TYR A 27 0.49 2.61 1.76
CA TYR A 27 0.83 1.45 0.92
C TYR A 27 2.10 0.73 1.38
N SER A 28 3.06 1.48 1.91
CA SER A 28 4.28 0.88 2.50
C SER A 28 4.01 0.19 3.82
N TYR A 29 2.85 0.43 4.45
CA TYR A 29 2.39 -0.39 5.55
C TYR A 29 2.08 -1.77 4.97
N LYS A 30 3.03 -2.68 5.14
CA LYS A 30 2.89 -4.09 4.76
C LYS A 30 1.53 -4.56 5.26
N HIS A 31 0.64 -4.91 4.33
CA HIS A 31 -0.33 -5.94 4.61
C HIS A 31 0.50 -7.17 4.97
N THR A 32 0.73 -7.39 6.26
CA THR A 32 1.17 -8.69 6.76
C THR A 32 0.09 -9.65 6.29
N VAL A 33 0.35 -10.28 5.15
CA VAL A 33 -0.30 -11.53 4.79
C VAL A 33 0.16 -12.47 5.90
N ASP A 34 -0.78 -12.88 6.74
CA ASP A 34 -0.47 -13.76 7.86
C ASP A 34 0.35 -14.95 7.34
N PRO A 35 1.46 -15.30 8.00
CA PRO A 35 2.27 -16.43 7.60
C PRO A 35 1.41 -17.69 7.55
N ILE A 36 1.42 -18.38 6.40
CA ILE A 36 0.64 -19.61 6.14
C ILE A 36 1.18 -20.80 6.98
N GLU A 37 2.26 -20.60 7.74
CA GLU A 37 2.95 -21.61 8.52
C GLU A 37 2.15 -22.11 9.74
N ASP A 38 1.14 -21.36 10.21
CA ASP A 38 0.27 -21.75 11.33
C ASP A 38 -1.18 -21.96 10.88
N ASN A 39 -1.39 -22.58 9.70
CA ASN A 39 -2.73 -22.94 9.26
C ASN A 39 -3.04 -24.42 9.61
N PRO A 40 -3.81 -24.69 10.69
CA PRO A 40 -4.15 -26.05 11.13
C PRO A 40 -5.01 -26.85 10.14
N TYR A 41 -5.41 -26.24 9.01
CA TYR A 41 -6.19 -26.89 7.95
C TYR A 41 -5.35 -27.38 6.75
N ARG A 42 -4.00 -27.29 6.77
CA ARG A 42 -3.12 -27.78 5.68
C ARG A 42 -2.55 -29.18 5.94
N GLN A 43 -3.39 -30.12 6.38
CA GLN A 43 -3.02 -31.53 6.42
C GLN A 43 -3.34 -32.15 5.04
N ASP A 44 -2.32 -32.76 4.41
CA ASP A 44 -2.43 -33.81 3.39
C ASP A 44 -2.59 -33.43 1.90
N GLU A 45 -1.58 -32.79 1.29
CA GLU A 45 -1.43 -32.75 -0.19
C GLU A 45 -0.04 -33.18 -0.71
N GLU A 46 0.85 -33.73 0.13
CA GLU A 46 2.20 -34.15 -0.29
C GLU A 46 2.32 -35.64 -0.65
N GLU A 47 1.25 -36.46 -0.60
CA GLU A 47 1.31 -37.87 -1.01
C GLU A 47 1.16 -38.12 -2.53
N ASP A 48 0.75 -37.13 -3.35
CA ASP A 48 0.49 -37.33 -4.79
C ASP A 48 1.68 -37.02 -5.73
N GLN A 49 2.88 -36.73 -5.20
CA GLN A 49 4.09 -36.48 -6.00
C GLN A 49 5.20 -37.55 -5.88
N LYS A 50 4.86 -38.75 -5.42
CA LYS A 50 5.77 -39.92 -5.54
C LYS A 50 5.19 -40.97 -6.49
N LYS A 51 5.19 -40.61 -7.77
CA LYS A 51 5.34 -41.61 -8.85
C LYS A 51 6.70 -42.29 -8.75
#